data_AF-A0A2K4FYP9-F1
#
_entry.id   AF-A0A2K4FYP9-F1
#
_cell.length_a   1.000
_cell.length_b   1.000
_cell.length_c   1.000
_cell.angle_alpha   90.00
_cell.angle_beta   90.00
_cell.angle_gamma   90.00
#
_symmetry.space_group_name_H-M   'P 1'
#
loop_
_entity.id
_entity.type
_entity.pdbx_description
1 polymer ?
#
loop_
_entity_poly.entity_id
_entity_poly.type
_entity_poly.pdbx_seq_one_letter_code
_entity_poly.pdbx_strand_id
1 'polypeptide(L)'
;MTMREYKNLGGMALEFVTGVVEANFGERAIACAFTFDLALDFARFKAAANKYVPSYLENEINAIRPELEGLAYHISYDYFADQAGKITSNEVLFHIFTGADSYFDGWSSGVMEQRYHKPIFQILDGKLRLAARTDFRWEDPQRLITIADLPIIRFQWALNVMEGHQINAPEQPLSDTKAPTSMVVFTYTSEDRVEVDGQQMYRGTRYVRGWKLDFGPITPQQILTAQ
;
A
#
# COMPACT_ATOMS: atom_id res chain seq x y z
N MET A 1 21.00 -5.55 -2.55
CA MET A 1 19.66 -4.90 -2.57
C MET A 1 19.82 -3.56 -3.24
N THR A 2 19.28 -3.40 -4.45
CA THR A 2 19.12 -2.08 -5.07
C THR A 2 18.09 -1.29 -4.25
N MET A 3 18.43 -0.05 -3.90
CA MET A 3 17.52 0.85 -3.19
C MET A 3 16.35 1.19 -4.12
N ARG A 4 15.10 0.97 -3.68
CA ARG A 4 13.92 1.33 -4.49
C ARG A 4 13.89 2.84 -4.67
N GLU A 5 13.73 3.28 -5.91
CA GLU A 5 13.59 4.69 -6.24
C GLU A 5 12.12 5.11 -6.09
N TYR A 6 11.83 5.95 -5.10
CA TYR A 6 10.51 6.55 -4.91
C TYR A 6 10.45 7.87 -5.67
N LYS A 7 9.37 8.09 -6.42
CA LYS A 7 9.12 9.32 -7.19
C LYS A 7 7.73 9.85 -6.95
N ASN A 8 7.63 11.16 -6.73
CA ASN A 8 6.34 11.81 -6.76
C ASN A 8 5.74 11.68 -8.17
N LEU A 9 4.47 11.25 -8.23
CA LEU A 9 3.68 11.31 -9.44
C LEU A 9 2.51 12.26 -9.22
N GLY A 10 2.63 13.48 -9.74
CA GLY A 10 1.54 14.44 -9.74
C GLY A 10 0.27 13.81 -10.31
N GLY A 11 -0.85 13.97 -9.60
CA GLY A 11 -2.12 13.28 -9.91
C GLY A 11 -2.38 12.04 -9.03
N MET A 12 -1.42 11.60 -8.23
CA MET A 12 -1.68 10.68 -7.11
C MET A 12 -2.10 11.46 -5.86
N ALA A 13 -3.11 10.97 -5.15
CA ALA A 13 -3.53 11.53 -3.87
C ALA A 13 -4.09 10.43 -2.95
N LEU A 14 -4.00 10.68 -1.65
CA LEU A 14 -4.57 9.84 -0.59
C LEU A 14 -5.43 10.73 0.31
N GLU A 15 -6.75 10.61 0.17
CA GLU A 15 -7.75 11.47 0.81
C GLU A 15 -8.49 10.69 1.90
N PHE A 16 -8.43 11.18 3.14
CA PHE A 16 -9.10 10.52 4.26
C PHE A 16 -10.62 10.68 4.16
N VAL A 17 -11.35 9.58 4.38
CA VAL A 17 -12.82 9.55 4.39
C VAL A 17 -13.35 9.37 5.80
N THR A 18 -12.93 8.29 6.48
CA THR A 18 -13.35 7.99 7.85
C THR A 18 -12.34 7.08 8.53
N GLY A 19 -12.38 7.03 9.86
CA GLY A 19 -11.61 6.08 10.64
C GLY A 19 -12.23 5.86 12.01
N VAL A 20 -11.88 4.75 12.64
CA VAL A 20 -12.37 4.39 13.97
C VAL A 20 -11.31 3.56 14.70
N VAL A 21 -11.19 3.79 16.01
CA VAL A 21 -10.39 2.95 16.92
C VAL A 21 -11.33 2.19 17.84
N GLU A 22 -11.20 0.87 17.89
CA GLU A 22 -12.07 0.01 18.68
C GLU A 22 -11.26 -0.98 19.50
N ALA A 23 -11.74 -1.30 20.70
CA ALA A 23 -11.21 -2.41 21.46
C ALA A 23 -11.65 -3.74 20.81
N ASN A 24 -10.71 -4.63 20.53
CA ASN A 24 -10.98 -5.98 20.06
C ASN A 24 -10.61 -6.99 21.16
N PHE A 25 -11.49 -7.10 22.16
CA PHE A 25 -11.26 -7.92 23.35
C PHE A 25 -11.04 -9.41 23.03
N GLY A 26 -11.72 -9.94 22.00
CA GLY A 26 -11.59 -11.35 21.61
C GLY A 26 -10.17 -11.72 21.15
N GLU A 27 -9.40 -10.74 20.70
CA GLU A 27 -8.03 -10.91 20.19
C GLU A 27 -6.97 -10.23 21.08
N ARG A 28 -7.39 -9.66 22.22
CA ARG A 28 -6.56 -8.80 23.09
C ARG A 28 -5.87 -7.68 22.33
N ALA A 29 -6.57 -7.12 21.34
CA ALA A 29 -6.02 -6.16 20.40
C ALA A 29 -6.77 -4.83 20.43
N ILE A 30 -6.15 -3.79 19.88
CA ILE A 30 -6.83 -2.57 19.47
C ILE A 30 -6.91 -2.57 17.94
N ALA A 31 -8.13 -2.43 17.42
CA ALA A 31 -8.41 -2.33 16.00
C ALA A 31 -8.41 -0.86 15.58
N CYS A 32 -7.64 -0.53 14.55
CA CYS A 32 -7.67 0.76 13.87
C CYS A 32 -8.16 0.53 12.45
N ALA A 33 -9.34 1.05 12.12
CA ALA A 33 -9.90 0.98 10.79
C ALA A 33 -9.90 2.36 10.12
N PHE A 34 -9.57 2.39 8.84
CA PHE A 34 -9.47 3.60 8.04
C PHE A 34 -10.11 3.39 6.68
N THR A 35 -10.73 4.44 6.15
CA THR A 35 -11.19 4.51 4.77
C THR A 35 -10.54 5.70 4.09
N PHE A 36 -9.96 5.47 2.91
CA PHE A 36 -9.35 6.49 2.08
C PHE A 36 -9.84 6.40 0.63
N ASP A 37 -9.88 7.53 -0.05
CA ASP A 37 -9.95 7.60 -1.50
C ASP A 37 -8.55 7.76 -2.08
N LEU A 38 -8.18 6.84 -2.97
CA LEU A 38 -6.90 6.79 -3.65
C LEU A 38 -7.12 7.29 -5.07
N ALA A 39 -6.49 8.42 -5.41
CA ALA A 39 -6.53 9.00 -6.75
C ALA A 39 -5.27 8.65 -7.54
N LEU A 40 -5.44 8.55 -8.86
CA LEU A 40 -4.36 8.36 -9.82
C LEU A 40 -4.73 9.10 -11.11
N ASP A 41 -3.83 9.91 -11.65
CA ASP A 41 -3.94 10.40 -13.03
C ASP A 41 -3.40 9.30 -13.96
N PHE A 42 -4.31 8.55 -14.58
CA PHE A 42 -3.96 7.41 -15.43
C PHE A 42 -3.03 7.78 -16.58
N ALA A 43 -3.31 8.91 -17.25
CA ALA A 43 -2.52 9.34 -18.41
C ALA A 43 -1.09 9.69 -18.00
N ARG A 44 -0.94 10.39 -16.87
CA ARG A 44 0.38 10.67 -16.29
C ARG A 44 1.09 9.41 -15.85
N PHE A 45 0.39 8.49 -15.19
CA PHE A 45 0.95 7.21 -14.77
C PHE A 45 1.49 6.42 -15.97
N LYS A 46 0.67 6.22 -17.01
CA LYS A 46 1.08 5.52 -18.24
C LYS A 46 2.31 6.19 -18.88
N ALA A 47 2.28 7.51 -19.03
CA ALA A 47 3.39 8.26 -19.62
C ALA A 47 4.67 8.17 -18.78
N ALA A 48 4.55 8.22 -17.44
CA ALA A 48 5.68 8.12 -16.53
C ALA A 48 6.26 6.72 -16.50
N ALA A 49 5.43 5.67 -16.38
CA ALA A 49 5.87 4.28 -16.39
C ALA A 49 6.59 3.92 -17.69
N ASN A 50 6.09 4.40 -18.84
CA ASN A 50 6.72 4.17 -20.15
C ASN A 50 8.13 4.77 -20.29
N LYS A 51 8.53 5.71 -19.42
CA LYS A 51 9.92 6.22 -19.39
C LYS A 51 10.90 5.24 -18.73
N TYR A 52 10.40 4.39 -17.83
CA TYR A 52 11.21 3.39 -17.13
C TYR A 52 11.14 2.03 -17.82
N VAL A 53 9.96 1.64 -18.31
CA VAL A 53 9.74 0.40 -19.06
C VAL A 53 8.96 0.72 -20.33
N PRO A 54 9.58 0.68 -21.52
CA PRO A 54 8.88 0.94 -22.77
C PRO A 54 7.65 0.05 -22.95
N SER A 55 6.53 0.62 -23.39
CA SER A 55 5.27 -0.11 -23.58
C SER A 55 4.83 -0.88 -22.32
N TYR A 56 5.01 -0.29 -21.13
CA TYR A 56 4.86 -0.96 -19.85
C TYR A 56 3.53 -1.73 -19.71
N LEU A 57 2.40 -1.07 -19.96
CA LEU A 57 1.05 -1.64 -19.85
C LEU A 57 0.66 -2.56 -21.03
N GLU A 58 1.51 -2.68 -22.04
CA GLU A 58 1.25 -3.45 -23.27
C GLU A 58 1.95 -4.81 -23.25
N ASN A 59 2.82 -5.06 -22.28
CA ASN A 59 3.59 -6.29 -22.19
C ASN A 59 3.08 -7.19 -21.05
N GLU A 60 2.73 -8.43 -21.39
CA GLU A 60 2.11 -9.41 -20.49
C GLU A 60 3.00 -9.83 -19.30
N ILE A 61 4.32 -9.79 -19.48
CA ILE A 61 5.27 -10.21 -18.44
C ILE A 61 5.54 -9.10 -17.42
N ASN A 62 5.17 -7.86 -17.73
CA ASN A 62 5.32 -6.77 -16.77
C ASN A 62 4.34 -6.96 -15.62
N ALA A 63 4.71 -6.43 -14.47
CA ALA A 63 3.92 -6.54 -13.26
C ALA A 63 3.83 -5.21 -12.54
N ILE A 64 2.80 -5.07 -11.73
CA ILE A 64 2.60 -3.95 -10.82
C ILE A 64 2.45 -4.49 -9.40
N ARG A 65 2.79 -3.68 -8.39
CA ARG A 65 2.45 -3.99 -7.00
C ARG A 65 2.03 -2.72 -6.27
N PRO A 66 0.85 -2.68 -5.63
CA PRO A 66 0.49 -1.58 -4.77
C PRO A 66 1.30 -1.65 -3.46
N GLU A 67 1.80 -0.51 -3.00
CA GLU A 67 2.38 -0.36 -1.67
C GLU A 67 1.39 0.43 -0.80
N LEU A 68 0.78 -0.26 0.15
CA LEU A 68 -0.35 0.21 0.98
C LEU A 68 0.00 0.15 2.47
N GLU A 69 1.23 0.51 2.84
CA GLU A 69 1.67 0.53 4.25
C GLU A 69 0.67 1.29 5.15
N GLY A 70 0.39 0.73 6.33
CA GLY A 70 -0.62 1.23 7.27
C GLY A 70 -2.07 0.95 6.88
N LEU A 71 -2.31 0.38 5.69
CA LEU A 71 -3.63 0.04 5.19
C LEU A 71 -3.75 -1.47 4.93
N ALA A 72 -2.90 -2.05 4.08
CA ALA A 72 -2.95 -3.46 3.73
C ALA A 72 -1.57 -4.03 3.35
N TYR A 73 -1.40 -5.34 3.51
CA TYR A 73 -0.16 -6.02 3.13
C TYR A 73 -0.37 -6.90 1.90
N HIS A 74 0.10 -6.42 0.74
CA HIS A 74 0.05 -7.14 -0.53
C HIS A 74 1.16 -8.20 -0.60
N ILE A 75 0.82 -9.46 -0.91
CA ILE A 75 1.74 -10.61 -0.79
C ILE A 75 2.74 -10.74 -1.93
N SER A 76 2.33 -10.37 -3.14
CA SER A 76 3.11 -10.59 -4.36
C SER A 76 3.07 -9.37 -5.28
N TYR A 77 3.55 -9.54 -6.50
CA TYR A 77 3.31 -8.64 -7.63
C TYR A 77 2.22 -9.24 -8.52
N ASP A 78 1.52 -8.40 -9.27
CA ASP A 78 0.45 -8.80 -10.18
C ASP A 78 0.91 -8.60 -11.62
N TYR A 79 1.09 -9.70 -12.34
CA TYR A 79 1.40 -9.66 -13.77
C TYR A 79 0.22 -9.11 -14.57
N PHE A 80 0.52 -8.40 -15.64
CA PHE A 80 -0.52 -7.94 -16.55
C PHE A 80 -1.13 -9.08 -17.35
N ALA A 81 -0.33 -10.10 -17.72
CA ALA A 81 -0.80 -11.31 -18.38
C ALA A 81 -1.80 -10.97 -19.52
N ASP A 82 -3.00 -11.55 -19.49
CA ASP A 82 -4.04 -11.35 -20.50
C ASP A 82 -4.67 -9.94 -20.50
N GLN A 83 -4.40 -9.11 -19.50
CA GLN A 83 -4.82 -7.71 -19.42
C GLN A 83 -3.89 -6.76 -20.18
N ALA A 84 -2.69 -7.21 -20.55
CA ALA A 84 -1.75 -6.39 -21.30
C ALA A 84 -2.38 -5.84 -22.59
N GLY A 85 -2.17 -4.54 -22.84
CA GLY A 85 -2.77 -3.81 -23.95
C GLY A 85 -4.25 -3.42 -23.76
N LYS A 86 -4.92 -3.92 -22.71
CA LYS A 86 -6.31 -3.60 -22.37
C LYS A 86 -6.43 -2.60 -21.22
N ILE A 87 -5.35 -2.40 -20.46
CA ILE A 87 -5.25 -1.42 -19.37
C ILE A 87 -5.29 0.00 -19.95
N THR A 88 -6.51 0.56 -20.05
CA THR A 88 -6.78 1.84 -20.71
C THR A 88 -7.38 2.88 -19.77
N SER A 89 -7.68 2.52 -18.52
CA SER A 89 -8.24 3.40 -17.51
C SER A 89 -7.82 2.98 -16.10
N ASN A 90 -8.11 3.83 -15.11
CA ASN A 90 -7.89 3.53 -13.69
C ASN A 90 -8.69 2.30 -13.25
N GLU A 91 -9.95 2.19 -13.69
CA GLU A 91 -10.82 1.07 -13.32
C GLU A 91 -10.19 -0.27 -13.71
N VAL A 92 -9.73 -0.39 -14.96
CA VAL A 92 -9.08 -1.60 -15.46
C VAL A 92 -7.78 -1.87 -14.71
N LEU A 93 -6.97 -0.83 -14.46
CA LEU A 93 -5.72 -0.96 -13.71
C LEU A 93 -5.96 -1.42 -12.26
N PHE A 94 -6.94 -0.87 -11.57
CA PHE A 94 -7.23 -1.19 -10.18
C PHE A 94 -7.70 -2.65 -10.03
N HIS A 95 -8.50 -3.15 -10.97
CA HIS A 95 -8.95 -4.54 -10.95
C HIS A 95 -7.79 -5.57 -10.91
N ILE A 96 -6.60 -5.21 -11.36
CA ILE A 96 -5.42 -6.09 -11.37
C ILE A 96 -4.96 -6.45 -9.96
N PHE A 97 -5.05 -5.51 -9.01
CA PHE A 97 -4.45 -5.67 -7.67
C PHE A 97 -5.47 -5.54 -6.53
N THR A 98 -6.76 -5.47 -6.81
CA THR A 98 -7.82 -5.37 -5.78
C THR A 98 -8.37 -6.74 -5.33
N GLY A 99 -7.82 -7.85 -5.82
CA GLY A 99 -8.24 -9.19 -5.41
C GLY A 99 -7.90 -9.47 -3.94
N ALA A 100 -8.87 -9.91 -3.14
CA ALA A 100 -8.69 -10.13 -1.70
C ALA A 100 -7.62 -11.20 -1.38
N ASP A 101 -7.41 -12.16 -2.28
CA ASP A 101 -6.41 -13.23 -2.11
C ASP A 101 -4.98 -12.72 -2.26
N SER A 102 -4.77 -11.55 -2.88
CA SER A 102 -3.46 -10.91 -3.01
C SER A 102 -2.99 -10.22 -1.72
N TYR A 103 -3.78 -10.25 -0.65
CA TYR A 103 -3.47 -9.59 0.62
C TYR A 103 -3.29 -10.61 1.74
N PHE A 104 -2.32 -10.43 2.62
CA PHE A 104 -2.14 -11.34 3.75
C PHE A 104 -2.66 -10.72 5.05
N ASP A 105 -3.30 -11.57 5.84
CA ASP A 105 -4.03 -11.22 7.05
C ASP A 105 -3.60 -12.02 8.28
N GLY A 106 -2.37 -12.56 8.26
CA GLY A 106 -1.74 -13.12 9.44
C GLY A 106 -1.11 -12.05 10.34
N TRP A 107 -0.85 -12.43 11.58
CA TRP A 107 -0.10 -11.61 12.52
C TRP A 107 1.37 -11.53 12.11
N SER A 108 1.94 -10.32 12.17
CA SER A 108 3.38 -10.12 12.07
C SER A 108 4.08 -10.68 13.30
N SER A 109 5.32 -11.12 13.13
CA SER A 109 6.19 -11.42 14.27
C SER A 109 6.75 -10.15 14.91
N GLY A 110 7.15 -10.24 16.17
CA GLY A 110 7.78 -9.15 16.93
C GLY A 110 7.04 -8.83 18.23
N VAL A 111 7.67 -8.02 19.10
CA VAL A 111 7.15 -7.71 20.44
C VAL A 111 5.73 -7.14 20.38
N MET A 112 5.49 -6.19 19.47
CA MET A 112 4.16 -5.74 19.10
C MET A 112 3.77 -6.40 17.78
N GLU A 113 2.76 -7.24 17.83
CA GLU A 113 2.21 -7.90 16.65
C GLU A 113 1.20 -6.97 15.97
N GLN A 114 1.24 -6.99 14.64
CA GLN A 114 0.33 -6.25 13.78
C GLN A 114 -0.34 -7.22 12.81
N ARG A 115 -1.66 -7.11 12.64
CA ARG A 115 -2.40 -7.84 11.61
C ARG A 115 -3.16 -6.87 10.74
N TYR A 116 -2.76 -6.78 9.48
CA TYR A 116 -3.62 -6.19 8.46
C TYR A 116 -4.79 -7.15 8.20
N HIS A 117 -6.00 -6.64 8.05
CA HIS A 117 -7.12 -7.44 7.56
C HIS A 117 -7.18 -7.34 6.04
N LYS A 118 -7.94 -8.26 5.42
CA LYS A 118 -8.24 -8.18 3.98
C LYS A 118 -8.93 -6.84 3.68
N PRO A 119 -8.37 -5.99 2.80
CA PRO A 119 -8.98 -4.72 2.46
C PRO A 119 -10.25 -4.90 1.63
N ILE A 120 -11.17 -3.95 1.74
CA ILE A 120 -12.34 -3.84 0.87
C ILE A 120 -12.11 -2.68 -0.08
N PHE A 121 -12.22 -2.96 -1.37
CA PHE A 121 -12.04 -1.99 -2.45
C PHE A 121 -13.36 -1.68 -3.14
N GLN A 122 -13.56 -0.42 -3.49
CA GLN A 122 -14.66 0.04 -4.33
C GLN A 122 -14.12 1.05 -5.33
N ILE A 123 -14.44 0.87 -6.60
CA ILE A 123 -14.05 1.82 -7.65
C ILE A 123 -15.22 2.81 -7.80
N LEU A 124 -14.95 4.09 -7.52
CA LEU A 124 -15.95 5.15 -7.48
C LEU A 124 -15.42 6.35 -8.26
N ASP A 125 -16.10 6.75 -9.34
CA ASP A 125 -15.75 7.91 -10.16
C ASP A 125 -14.26 7.97 -10.58
N GLY A 126 -13.69 6.82 -10.98
CA GLY A 126 -12.29 6.70 -11.39
C GLY A 126 -11.25 6.77 -10.26
N LYS A 127 -11.70 6.83 -8.99
CA LYS A 127 -10.87 6.66 -7.79
C LYS A 127 -11.07 5.27 -7.19
N LEU A 128 -10.12 4.86 -6.35
CA LEU A 128 -10.22 3.63 -5.56
C LEU A 128 -10.50 3.97 -4.10
N ARG A 129 -11.70 3.69 -3.62
CA ARG A 129 -12.03 3.73 -2.20
C ARG A 129 -11.55 2.44 -1.54
N LEU A 130 -10.70 2.59 -0.53
CA LEU A 130 -10.12 1.51 0.25
C LEU A 130 -10.60 1.62 1.70
N ALA A 131 -11.33 0.63 2.18
CA ALA A 131 -11.59 0.41 3.59
C ALA A 131 -10.65 -0.69 4.11
N ALA A 132 -9.86 -0.35 5.12
CA ALA A 132 -8.83 -1.24 5.66
C ALA A 132 -8.83 -1.22 7.20
N ARG A 133 -8.37 -2.32 7.79
CA ARG A 133 -8.28 -2.48 9.24
C ARG A 133 -6.95 -3.08 9.61
N THR A 134 -6.36 -2.56 10.67
CA THR A 134 -5.16 -3.09 11.29
C THR A 134 -5.44 -3.35 12.76
N ASP A 135 -5.13 -4.54 13.25
CA ASP A 135 -5.13 -4.85 14.68
C ASP A 135 -3.70 -4.78 15.23
N PHE A 136 -3.55 -4.26 16.45
CA PHE A 136 -2.29 -4.23 17.20
C PHE A 136 -2.47 -4.97 18.53
N ARG A 137 -1.50 -5.80 18.91
CA ARG A 137 -1.44 -6.42 20.25
C ARG A 137 -0.01 -6.71 20.67
N TRP A 138 0.18 -7.02 21.94
CA TRP A 138 1.44 -7.57 22.43
C TRP A 138 1.53 -9.08 22.14
N GLU A 139 2.72 -9.55 21.75
CA GLU A 139 3.03 -10.98 21.59
C GLU A 139 2.77 -11.74 22.91
N ASP A 140 3.19 -11.15 24.04
CA ASP A 140 2.94 -11.70 25.37
C ASP A 140 1.42 -11.77 25.66
N PRO A 141 0.87 -12.99 25.87
CA PRO A 141 -0.55 -13.16 26.13
C PRO A 141 -1.05 -12.47 27.40
N GLN A 142 -0.16 -12.22 28.37
CA GLN A 142 -0.49 -11.62 29.66
C GLN A 142 -0.52 -10.09 29.62
N ARG A 143 0.09 -9.48 28.60
CA ARG A 143 0.16 -8.03 28.46
C ARG A 143 -1.02 -7.52 27.62
N LEU A 144 -1.86 -6.71 28.24
CA LEU A 144 -2.93 -6.01 27.52
C LEU A 144 -2.36 -4.76 26.83
N ILE A 145 -2.74 -4.57 25.56
CA ILE A 145 -2.43 -3.34 24.83
C ILE A 145 -3.38 -2.22 25.27
N THR A 146 -2.85 -1.01 25.32
CA THR A 146 -3.59 0.22 25.59
C THR A 146 -3.40 1.23 24.45
N ILE A 147 -4.23 2.26 24.39
CA ILE A 147 -4.09 3.32 23.39
C ILE A 147 -2.69 3.96 23.43
N ALA A 148 -2.11 4.16 24.62
CA ALA A 148 -0.78 4.75 24.80
C ALA A 148 0.35 3.92 24.17
N ASP A 149 0.10 2.64 23.92
CA ASP A 149 1.06 1.73 23.28
C ASP A 149 1.00 1.81 21.74
N LEU A 150 -0.06 2.36 21.16
CA LEU A 150 -0.25 2.37 19.70
C LEU A 150 0.86 3.17 19.00
N PRO A 151 1.42 2.65 17.90
CA PRO A 151 2.50 3.32 17.19
C PRO A 151 2.01 4.52 16.39
N ILE A 152 2.95 5.22 15.76
CA ILE A 152 2.60 6.07 14.62
C ILE A 152 2.16 5.16 13.47
N ILE A 153 1.02 5.45 12.87
CA ILE A 153 0.51 4.72 11.71
C ILE A 153 0.65 5.65 10.53
N ARG A 154 1.55 5.32 9.60
CA ARG A 154 1.75 6.05 8.34
C ARG A 154 0.97 5.37 7.23
N PHE A 155 0.39 6.15 6.34
CA PHE A 155 -0.46 5.65 5.27
C PHE A 155 0.21 5.86 3.91
N GLN A 156 0.44 4.77 3.20
CA GLN A 156 1.05 4.79 1.88
C GLN A 156 0.02 4.49 0.79
N TRP A 157 0.13 5.23 -0.30
CA TRP A 157 -0.47 4.92 -1.59
C TRP A 157 0.62 5.08 -2.63
N ALA A 158 1.12 3.96 -3.12
CA ALA A 158 2.15 3.95 -4.13
C ALA A 158 2.00 2.75 -5.07
N LEU A 159 2.54 2.89 -6.27
CA LEU A 159 2.52 1.87 -7.31
C LEU A 159 3.96 1.55 -7.71
N ASN A 160 4.38 0.32 -7.42
CA ASN A 160 5.66 -0.21 -7.84
C ASN A 160 5.55 -0.73 -9.27
N VAL A 161 6.24 -0.06 -10.19
CA VAL A 161 6.37 -0.42 -11.60
C VAL A 161 7.46 -1.47 -11.72
N MET A 162 7.10 -2.67 -12.17
CA MET A 162 8.01 -3.81 -12.21
C MET A 162 8.17 -4.35 -13.64
N GLU A 163 9.41 -4.37 -14.12
CA GLU A 163 9.77 -4.94 -15.42
C GLU A 163 9.82 -6.46 -15.33
N GLY A 164 9.08 -7.13 -16.21
CA GLY A 164 9.16 -8.58 -16.37
C GLY A 164 10.36 -9.00 -17.20
N HIS A 165 10.86 -10.21 -16.94
CA HIS A 165 11.95 -10.79 -17.72
C HIS A 165 11.42 -11.93 -18.58
N GLN A 166 11.71 -11.91 -19.89
CA GLN A 166 11.30 -13.00 -20.78
C GLN A 166 11.98 -14.32 -20.39
N ILE A 167 11.21 -15.40 -20.39
CA ILE A 167 11.72 -16.79 -20.31
C ILE A 167 12.17 -17.18 -21.73
N ASN A 168 13.27 -16.61 -22.21
CA ASN A 168 13.80 -16.95 -23.53
C ASN A 168 14.88 -18.01 -23.44
N ALA A 169 14.50 -19.25 -23.11
CA ALA A 169 15.20 -20.44 -23.59
C ALA A 169 14.30 -21.67 -23.36
N PRO A 170 14.04 -22.50 -24.39
CA PRO A 170 13.41 -23.81 -24.22
C PRO A 170 14.18 -24.74 -23.26
N GLU A 171 15.42 -24.37 -22.91
CA GLU A 171 16.36 -25.14 -22.09
C GLU A 171 16.57 -24.54 -20.69
N GLN A 172 15.95 -23.40 -20.34
CA GLN A 172 16.08 -22.88 -18.99
C GLN A 172 15.17 -23.67 -18.03
N PRO A 173 15.73 -24.33 -17.00
CA PRO A 173 14.92 -25.00 -16.00
C PRO A 173 14.02 -23.97 -15.31
N LEU A 174 12.79 -24.36 -14.95
CA LEU A 174 11.80 -23.53 -14.25
C LEU A 174 12.37 -22.81 -13.01
N SER A 175 13.47 -23.32 -12.44
CA SER A 175 14.23 -22.73 -11.34
C SER A 175 14.91 -21.39 -11.65
N ASP A 176 15.06 -21.01 -12.92
CA ASP A 176 15.73 -19.77 -13.35
C ASP A 176 14.75 -18.63 -13.67
N THR A 177 13.46 -18.81 -13.40
CA THR A 177 12.43 -17.77 -13.58
C THR A 177 12.74 -16.58 -12.66
N LYS A 178 13.22 -15.48 -13.24
CA LYS A 178 13.50 -14.25 -12.49
C LYS A 178 12.21 -13.51 -12.16
N ALA A 179 12.02 -13.18 -10.88
CA ALA A 179 10.95 -12.30 -10.46
C ALA A 179 11.06 -10.93 -11.16
N PRO A 180 9.93 -10.24 -11.42
CA PRO A 180 9.94 -8.90 -11.98
C PRO A 180 10.78 -7.95 -11.12
N THR A 181 11.51 -7.08 -11.78
CA THR A 181 12.42 -6.14 -11.13
C THR A 181 11.73 -4.81 -10.91
N SER A 182 11.78 -4.29 -9.68
CA SER A 182 11.26 -2.96 -9.36
C SER A 182 12.10 -1.90 -10.08
N MET A 183 11.45 -1.09 -10.92
CA MET A 183 12.09 -0.04 -11.71
C MET A 183 11.90 1.34 -11.06
N VAL A 184 10.69 1.62 -10.58
CA VAL A 184 10.35 2.86 -9.88
C VAL A 184 9.10 2.62 -9.02
N VAL A 185 8.99 3.33 -7.90
CA VAL A 185 7.79 3.38 -7.08
C VAL A 185 7.18 4.78 -7.15
N PHE A 186 6.05 4.91 -7.83
CA PHE A 186 5.32 6.18 -7.89
C PHE A 186 4.47 6.38 -6.64
N THR A 187 4.55 7.56 -6.02
CA THR A 187 3.86 7.91 -4.78
C THR A 187 3.23 9.30 -4.86
N TYR A 188 2.26 9.59 -3.98
CA TYR A 188 1.69 10.93 -3.79
C TYR A 188 2.61 11.87 -2.99
N THR A 189 3.63 11.34 -2.33
CA THR A 189 4.55 12.10 -1.47
C THR A 189 5.73 12.67 -2.25
N SER A 190 6.42 13.67 -1.69
CA SER A 190 7.70 14.14 -2.21
C SER A 190 8.82 13.13 -1.91
N GLU A 191 9.93 13.22 -2.62
CA GLU A 191 11.14 12.43 -2.38
C GLU A 191 11.93 12.90 -1.14
N ASP A 192 11.69 14.14 -0.69
CA ASP A 192 12.34 14.70 0.51
C ASP A 192 11.91 13.95 1.76
N ARG A 193 12.86 13.72 2.67
CA ARG A 193 12.58 13.11 3.98
C ARG A 193 12.54 14.15 5.08
N VAL A 194 11.60 13.96 6.01
CA VAL A 194 11.42 14.77 7.21
C VAL A 194 11.33 13.87 8.43
N GLU A 195 11.78 14.37 9.57
CA GLU A 195 11.67 13.66 10.84
C GLU A 195 10.36 14.02 11.52
N VAL A 196 9.58 12.99 11.87
CA VAL A 196 8.34 13.12 12.64
C VAL A 196 8.40 12.15 13.80
N ASP A 197 8.43 12.68 15.03
CA ASP A 197 8.46 11.89 16.26
C ASP A 197 9.55 10.80 16.24
N GLY A 198 10.76 11.16 15.77
CA GLY A 198 11.92 10.26 15.66
C GLY A 198 11.89 9.28 14.48
N GLN A 199 10.91 9.39 13.58
CA GLN A 199 10.80 8.55 12.37
C GLN A 199 11.00 9.37 11.10
N GLN A 200 11.81 8.84 10.18
CA GLN A 200 11.99 9.43 8.86
C GLN A 200 10.81 9.06 7.95
N MET A 201 10.14 10.07 7.42
CA MET A 201 9.01 9.94 6.50
C MET A 201 9.22 10.78 5.25
N TYR A 202 8.64 10.38 4.13
CA TYR A 202 8.58 11.25 2.96
C TYR A 202 7.68 12.45 3.25
N ARG A 203 8.10 13.64 2.83
CA ARG A 203 7.31 14.86 2.98
C ARG A 203 5.98 14.68 2.26
N GLY A 204 4.89 15.01 2.94
CA GLY A 204 3.53 14.79 2.47
C GLY A 204 2.89 13.48 2.93
N THR A 205 3.64 12.53 3.52
CA THR A 205 3.07 11.29 4.07
C THR A 205 1.95 11.60 5.06
N ARG A 206 0.78 11.01 4.87
CA ARG A 206 -0.33 11.03 5.82
C ARG A 206 -0.04 10.06 6.96
N TYR A 207 -0.33 10.47 8.18
CA TYR A 207 -0.10 9.63 9.35
C TYR A 207 -1.00 10.01 10.52
N VAL A 208 -1.05 9.13 11.52
CA VAL A 208 -1.69 9.40 12.81
C VAL A 208 -0.76 8.96 13.95
N ARG A 209 -0.77 9.72 15.04
CA ARG A 209 -0.09 9.34 16.28
C ARG A 209 -1.01 8.45 17.10
N GLY A 210 -0.82 7.12 17.03
CA GLY A 210 -1.71 6.16 17.68
C GLY A 210 -1.90 6.43 19.17
N TRP A 211 -0.81 6.74 19.89
CA TRP A 211 -0.83 7.09 21.30
C TRP A 211 -1.56 8.39 21.68
N LYS A 212 -2.01 9.17 20.68
CA LYS A 212 -2.84 10.37 20.87
C LYS A 212 -4.29 10.19 20.37
N LEU A 213 -4.67 8.97 20.02
CA LEU A 213 -6.04 8.64 19.67
C LEU A 213 -6.88 8.41 20.93
N ASP A 214 -8.18 8.24 20.72
CA ASP A 214 -9.14 7.75 21.70
C ASP A 214 -9.95 6.64 21.04
N PHE A 215 -10.63 5.80 21.84
CA PHE A 215 -11.61 4.88 21.28
C PHE A 215 -12.79 5.64 20.67
N GLY A 216 -13.22 5.22 19.48
CA GLY A 216 -14.28 5.85 18.71
C GLY A 216 -13.77 6.46 17.39
N PRO A 217 -14.55 7.37 16.80
CA PRO A 217 -14.25 7.94 15.49
C PRO A 217 -12.95 8.74 15.45
N ILE A 218 -12.22 8.63 14.35
CA ILE A 218 -11.04 9.45 14.04
C ILE A 218 -11.48 10.63 13.18
N THR A 219 -11.17 11.83 13.64
CA THR A 219 -11.48 13.08 12.94
C THR A 219 -10.41 13.40 11.89
N PRO A 220 -10.75 14.15 10.82
CA PRO A 220 -9.76 14.56 9.82
C PRO A 220 -8.55 15.31 10.39
N GLN A 221 -8.72 16.05 11.49
CA GLN A 221 -7.64 16.78 12.17
C GLN A 221 -6.61 15.86 12.84
N GLN A 222 -6.99 14.62 13.15
CA GLN A 222 -6.08 13.60 13.68
C GLN A 222 -5.26 12.93 12.57
N ILE A 223 -5.63 13.11 11.30
CA ILE A 223 -4.83 12.67 10.14
C ILE A 223 -3.86 13.77 9.74
N LEU A 224 -2.63 13.64 10.24
CA LEU A 224 -1.54 14.59 10.07
C LEU A 224 -0.83 14.38 8.73
N THR A 225 0.02 15.35 8.37
CA THR A 225 0.86 15.31 7.17
C THR A 225 2.29 15.62 7.57
N ALA A 226 3.24 14.78 7.14
CA ALA A 226 4.65 14.98 7.43
C ALA A 226 5.18 16.22 6.69
N GLN A 227 5.81 17.15 7.41
CA GLN A 227 6.35 18.43 6.91
C GLN A 227 7.68 18.74 7.60
#